data_AF-A0A5E7XZN2-F1
#
_entry.id   AF-A0A5E7XZN2-F1
#
_cell.length_a   1.000
_cell.length_b   1.000
_cell.length_c   1.000
_cell.angle_alpha   90.00
_cell.angle_beta   90.00
_cell.angle_gamma   90.00
#
_symmetry.space_group_name_H-M   'P 1'
#
loop_
_entity.id
_entity.type
_entity.pdbx_description
1 polymer ?
#
loop_
_entity_poly.entity_id
_entity_poly.type
_entity_poly.pdbx_seq_one_letter_code
_entity_poly.pdbx_strand_id
1 'polypeptide(L)'
;MTTKSIRLDAELEEKIKSSEDNFSRFVNFLIKDHFRGNAWIPNMSIHDYAGISPKDLLERMKAVKYFRVRDNALCFTFYPSTQEELLVNKNLHAYANGSHNALHDRYIYFNVEYPVDFYFFLISHEWVVIEKVIESYLAFLFWHSDDNEKSIMERQVERTTFTNAIKLFNSEFQEINSLWLVFAENNDPIAKEKFSKAFFKKLIDLGIDPIIFPYVSEITHFLHHPFSFVDHISPKSRQFEVAVKSAYLRDVYDEKDDWQTIVMKGSSKDDLQRSESLEEPFRNWESKYRYYHSRPTTS
;
A
#
# COMPACT_ATOMS: atom_id res chain seq x y z
N MET A 1 25.13 -13.63 0.32
CA MET A 1 23.99 -13.58 -0.61
C MET A 1 24.45 -12.84 -1.85
N THR A 2 24.35 -13.46 -3.02
CA THR A 2 24.86 -12.93 -4.29
C THR A 2 23.81 -11.99 -4.88
N THR A 3 24.06 -10.69 -4.82
CA THR A 3 23.25 -9.67 -5.50
C THR A 3 23.36 -9.92 -7.01
N LYS A 4 22.27 -10.35 -7.65
CA LYS A 4 22.21 -10.38 -9.12
C LYS A 4 22.18 -8.92 -9.61
N SER A 5 23.33 -8.43 -10.04
CA SER A 5 23.46 -7.18 -10.79
C SER A 5 22.68 -7.33 -12.10
N ILE A 6 21.60 -6.54 -12.23
CA ILE A 6 20.99 -6.27 -13.53
C ILE A 6 21.99 -5.38 -14.27
N ARG A 7 22.65 -5.90 -15.31
CA ARG A 7 23.53 -5.10 -16.17
C ARG A 7 22.64 -4.24 -17.06
N LEU A 8 22.63 -2.93 -16.81
CA LEU A 8 22.05 -1.96 -17.72
C LEU A 8 23.02 -1.73 -18.89
N ASP A 9 22.47 -1.42 -20.05
CA ASP A 9 23.26 -1.15 -21.25
C ASP A 9 24.12 0.11 -21.04
N ALA A 10 25.33 0.14 -21.59
CA ALA A 10 26.31 1.20 -21.31
C ALA A 10 25.82 2.59 -21.76
N GLU A 11 25.05 2.64 -22.85
CA GLU A 11 24.41 3.86 -23.35
C GLU A 11 23.30 4.36 -22.41
N LEU A 12 22.68 3.45 -21.66
CA LEU A 12 21.63 3.71 -20.69
C LEU A 12 22.22 4.22 -19.38
N GLU A 13 23.33 3.62 -18.92
CA GLU A 13 24.09 4.12 -17.77
C GLU A 13 24.62 5.53 -17.99
N GLU A 14 25.04 5.86 -19.21
CA GLU A 14 25.57 7.20 -19.56
C GLU A 14 24.46 8.27 -19.58
N LYS A 15 23.26 7.94 -20.06
CA LYS A 15 22.06 8.80 -20.00
C LYS A 15 21.53 9.02 -18.58
N ILE A 16 21.68 8.03 -17.71
CA ILE A 16 21.33 8.09 -16.28
C ILE A 16 22.32 8.97 -15.52
N LYS A 17 23.62 8.89 -15.83
CA LYS A 17 24.69 9.64 -15.15
C LYS A 17 24.70 11.13 -15.52
N SER A 18 24.09 11.54 -16.62
CA SER A 18 24.24 12.92 -17.14
C SER A 18 23.28 13.96 -16.55
N SER A 19 22.30 13.59 -15.71
CA SER A 19 21.61 14.49 -14.77
C SER A 19 20.79 13.70 -13.75
N GLU A 20 20.77 14.12 -12.48
CA GLU A 20 19.87 13.54 -11.44
C GLU A 20 18.39 13.58 -11.90
N ASP A 21 18.02 14.60 -12.67
CA ASP A 21 16.68 14.79 -13.23
C ASP A 21 16.33 13.72 -14.30
N ASN A 22 17.32 13.14 -14.99
CA ASN A 22 17.11 12.08 -15.97
C ASN A 22 16.98 10.69 -15.33
N PHE A 23 17.65 10.39 -14.22
CA PHE A 23 17.50 9.09 -13.56
C PHE A 23 16.10 8.94 -12.96
N SER A 24 15.60 9.95 -12.24
CA SER A 24 14.22 9.93 -11.74
C SER A 24 13.23 9.87 -12.91
N ARG A 25 13.38 10.67 -13.97
CA ARG A 25 12.49 10.59 -15.15
C ARG A 25 12.55 9.23 -15.86
N PHE A 26 13.72 8.58 -15.90
CA PHE A 26 13.92 7.28 -16.52
C PHE A 26 13.32 6.14 -15.68
N VAL A 27 13.53 6.15 -14.37
CA VAL A 27 12.87 5.26 -13.42
C VAL A 27 11.35 5.45 -13.48
N ASN A 28 10.89 6.70 -13.58
CA ASN A 28 9.47 7.04 -13.73
C ASN A 28 8.87 6.57 -15.04
N PHE A 29 9.61 6.67 -16.15
CA PHE A 29 9.20 6.19 -17.46
C PHE A 29 9.10 4.66 -17.47
N LEU A 30 10.12 3.98 -16.95
CA LEU A 30 10.07 2.53 -16.76
C LEU A 30 8.91 2.13 -15.87
N ILE A 31 8.65 2.87 -14.79
CA ILE A 31 7.59 2.53 -13.84
C ILE A 31 6.19 2.77 -14.44
N LYS A 32 5.95 3.92 -15.08
CA LYS A 32 4.64 4.27 -15.66
C LYS A 32 4.25 3.45 -16.89
N ASP A 33 5.22 3.01 -17.69
CA ASP A 33 4.94 2.20 -18.88
C ASP A 33 5.09 0.69 -18.65
N HIS A 34 5.89 0.21 -17.69
CA HIS A 34 6.00 -1.24 -17.39
C HIS A 34 5.16 -1.72 -16.20
N PHE A 35 4.68 -0.86 -15.30
CA PHE A 35 3.86 -1.27 -14.14
C PHE A 35 2.39 -0.84 -14.24
N ARG A 36 1.80 -0.88 -15.45
CA ARG A 36 0.34 -0.78 -15.58
C ARG A 36 -0.30 -2.12 -15.23
N GLY A 37 -1.31 -2.10 -14.36
CA GLY A 37 -2.10 -3.27 -14.00
C GLY A 37 -2.18 -3.48 -12.50
N ASN A 38 -2.63 -4.67 -12.11
CA ASN A 38 -2.81 -5.03 -10.71
C ASN A 38 -2.08 -6.32 -10.35
N ALA A 39 -1.54 -6.38 -9.13
CA ALA A 39 -0.92 -7.55 -8.53
C ALA A 39 -1.96 -8.34 -7.73
N TRP A 40 -2.32 -9.51 -8.23
CA TRP A 40 -3.19 -10.47 -7.53
C TRP A 40 -2.37 -11.37 -6.61
N ILE A 41 -2.49 -11.13 -5.31
CA ILE A 41 -1.85 -11.91 -4.26
C ILE A 41 -2.86 -12.92 -3.71
N PRO A 42 -2.67 -14.22 -3.98
CA PRO A 42 -3.56 -15.27 -3.46
C PRO A 42 -3.25 -15.55 -1.99
N ASN A 43 -4.27 -15.92 -1.23
CA ASN A 43 -4.07 -16.45 0.11
C ASN A 43 -3.69 -17.93 0.07
N MET A 44 -2.44 -18.21 0.38
CA MET A 44 -1.86 -19.56 0.36
C MET A 44 -1.96 -20.28 1.71
N SER A 45 -2.29 -19.55 2.78
CA SER A 45 -2.37 -20.02 4.17
C SER A 45 -3.82 -20.15 4.67
N ILE A 46 -4.78 -20.09 3.76
CA ILE A 46 -6.21 -20.20 4.05
C ILE A 46 -6.58 -21.54 4.71
N HIS A 47 -5.85 -22.62 4.39
CA HIS A 47 -6.04 -23.93 5.02
C HIS A 47 -5.57 -23.97 6.48
N ASP A 48 -4.51 -23.23 6.81
CA ASP A 48 -4.03 -23.09 8.20
C ASP A 48 -5.14 -22.45 9.05
N TYR A 49 -5.79 -21.42 8.51
CA TYR A 49 -6.93 -20.76 9.17
C TYR A 49 -8.13 -21.70 9.34
N ALA A 50 -8.38 -22.58 8.37
CA ALA A 50 -9.44 -23.59 8.46
C ALA A 50 -9.07 -24.80 9.35
N GLY A 51 -7.81 -24.95 9.77
CA GLY A 51 -7.34 -26.10 10.55
C GLY A 51 -7.43 -27.43 9.78
N ILE A 52 -7.29 -27.41 8.45
CA ILE A 52 -7.38 -28.60 7.59
C ILE A 52 -6.18 -28.70 6.64
N SER A 53 -5.95 -29.88 6.08
CA SER A 53 -4.86 -30.06 5.12
C SER A 53 -5.14 -29.34 3.78
N PRO A 54 -4.11 -28.94 3.01
CA PRO A 54 -4.31 -28.36 1.68
C PRO A 54 -5.14 -29.24 0.74
N LYS A 55 -4.98 -30.56 0.83
CA LYS A 55 -5.73 -31.53 0.03
C LYS A 55 -7.21 -31.55 0.41
N ASP A 56 -7.51 -31.56 1.71
CA ASP A 56 -8.89 -31.56 2.19
C ASP A 56 -9.60 -30.26 1.83
N LEU A 57 -8.91 -29.11 1.89
CA LEU A 57 -9.46 -27.84 1.43
C LEU A 57 -9.86 -27.91 -0.05
N LEU A 58 -8.96 -28.38 -0.92
CA LEU A 58 -9.24 -28.50 -2.36
C LEU A 58 -10.41 -29.45 -2.65
N GLU A 59 -10.53 -30.55 -1.90
CA GLU A 59 -11.65 -31.48 -2.05
C GLU A 59 -12.98 -30.84 -1.61
N ARG A 60 -12.98 -30.09 -0.49
CA ARG A 60 -14.16 -29.36 -0.01
C ARG A 60 -14.58 -28.24 -0.96
N MET A 61 -13.61 -27.61 -1.63
CA MET A 61 -13.86 -26.52 -2.58
C MET A 61 -14.07 -26.98 -4.02
N LYS A 62 -14.09 -28.28 -4.32
CA LYS A 62 -14.14 -28.81 -5.70
C LYS A 62 -15.37 -28.36 -6.51
N ALA A 63 -16.46 -28.01 -5.84
CA ALA A 63 -17.69 -27.56 -6.48
C ALA A 63 -17.67 -26.05 -6.77
N VAL A 64 -16.86 -25.28 -6.03
CA VAL A 64 -16.75 -23.82 -6.17
C VAL A 64 -16.14 -23.51 -7.53
N LYS A 65 -16.71 -22.51 -8.21
CA LYS A 65 -16.17 -21.97 -9.46
C LYS A 65 -16.04 -20.46 -9.45
N TYR A 66 -16.76 -19.79 -8.55
CA TYR A 66 -16.82 -18.35 -8.46
C TYR A 66 -16.47 -17.90 -7.05
N PHE A 67 -15.81 -16.74 -6.94
CA PHE A 67 -15.69 -16.01 -5.68
C PHE A 67 -16.44 -14.70 -5.78
N ARG A 68 -17.03 -14.27 -4.66
CA ARG A 68 -17.58 -12.92 -4.53
C ARG A 68 -16.45 -11.93 -4.62
N VAL A 69 -16.61 -10.93 -5.47
CA VAL A 69 -15.64 -9.85 -5.63
C VAL A 69 -16.25 -8.56 -5.13
N ARG A 70 -15.52 -7.87 -4.26
CA ARG A 70 -15.90 -6.53 -3.82
C ARG A 70 -14.80 -5.56 -4.18
N ASP A 71 -15.16 -4.58 -4.98
CA ASP A 71 -14.33 -3.44 -5.24
C ASP A 71 -14.18 -2.61 -3.97
N ASN A 72 -12.94 -2.19 -3.68
CA ASN A 72 -12.59 -1.29 -2.57
C ASN A 72 -13.00 -1.82 -1.19
N ALA A 73 -12.93 -3.13 -0.97
CA ALA A 73 -13.27 -3.74 0.32
C ALA A 73 -12.29 -3.35 1.44
N LEU A 74 -11.04 -3.08 1.06
CA LEU A 74 -9.96 -2.67 1.92
C LEU A 74 -9.32 -1.42 1.33
N CYS A 75 -8.85 -0.55 2.20
CA CYS A 75 -8.17 0.66 1.80
C CYS A 75 -6.94 0.88 2.66
N PHE A 76 -5.84 1.29 2.02
CA PHE A 76 -4.68 1.82 2.72
C PHE A 76 -4.79 3.35 2.79
N THR A 77 -4.73 3.93 3.99
CA THR A 77 -4.82 5.39 4.18
C THR A 77 -3.53 6.00 4.72
N PHE A 78 -3.10 7.13 4.16
CA PHE A 78 -2.02 7.95 4.74
C PHE A 78 -2.52 8.98 5.76
N TYR A 79 -3.83 8.99 6.02
CA TYR A 79 -4.48 9.80 7.03
C TYR A 79 -5.32 8.89 7.93
N PRO A 80 -4.70 7.99 8.71
CA PRO A 80 -5.46 7.12 9.60
C PRO A 80 -6.14 7.97 10.67
N SER A 81 -7.46 7.87 10.74
CA SER A 81 -8.31 8.56 11.72
C SER A 81 -8.64 7.69 12.93
N THR A 82 -8.48 6.36 12.77
CA THR A 82 -8.74 5.39 13.83
C THR A 82 -7.61 4.37 13.94
N GLN A 83 -7.51 3.72 15.10
CA GLN A 83 -6.59 2.60 15.30
C GLN A 83 -6.91 1.43 14.36
N GLU A 84 -8.17 1.25 13.99
CA GLU A 84 -8.59 0.21 13.07
C GLU A 84 -8.07 0.46 11.65
N GLU A 85 -8.12 1.70 11.15
CA GLU A 85 -7.53 2.04 9.85
C GLU A 85 -6.01 1.82 9.83
N LEU A 86 -5.32 2.17 10.92
CA LEU A 86 -3.89 1.90 11.05
C LEU A 86 -3.58 0.39 11.08
N LEU A 87 -4.44 -0.40 11.73
CA LEU A 87 -4.35 -1.86 11.73
C LEU A 87 -4.59 -2.45 10.33
N VAL A 88 -5.56 -1.92 9.58
CA VAL A 88 -5.79 -2.32 8.18
C VAL A 88 -4.56 -2.04 7.33
N ASN A 89 -3.91 -0.87 7.48
CA ASN A 89 -2.66 -0.59 6.78
C ASN A 89 -1.56 -1.62 7.11
N LYS A 90 -1.37 -1.93 8.40
CA LYS A 90 -0.41 -2.94 8.87
C LYS A 90 -0.70 -4.31 8.29
N ASN A 91 -1.97 -4.70 8.27
CA ASN A 91 -2.39 -6.00 7.75
C ASN A 91 -2.26 -6.09 6.23
N LEU A 92 -2.53 -5.00 5.49
CA LEU A 92 -2.32 -4.93 4.04
C LEU A 92 -0.83 -5.05 3.69
N HIS A 93 0.04 -4.39 4.46
CA HIS A 93 1.50 -4.51 4.32
C HIS A 93 1.97 -5.94 4.62
N ALA A 94 1.55 -6.51 5.76
CA ALA A 94 1.92 -7.86 6.15
C ALA A 94 1.44 -8.91 5.14
N TYR A 95 0.23 -8.75 4.58
CA TYR A 95 -0.31 -9.63 3.55
C TYR A 95 0.49 -9.57 2.25
N ALA A 96 0.85 -8.37 1.79
CA ALA A 96 1.72 -8.18 0.61
C ALA A 96 3.11 -8.83 0.81
N ASN A 97 3.58 -8.90 2.06
CA ASN A 97 4.86 -9.48 2.47
C ASN A 97 4.76 -10.95 2.93
N GLY A 98 3.71 -11.67 2.56
CA GLY A 98 3.61 -13.13 2.72
C GLY A 98 2.88 -13.62 3.97
N SER A 99 2.47 -12.73 4.87
CA SER A 99 1.54 -13.07 5.96
C SER A 99 0.11 -13.13 5.43
N HIS A 100 -0.19 -14.16 4.63
CA HIS A 100 -1.46 -14.26 3.90
C HIS A 100 -2.71 -14.42 4.80
N ASN A 101 -2.53 -14.54 6.12
CA ASN A 101 -3.62 -14.54 7.09
C ASN A 101 -3.82 -13.20 7.81
N ALA A 102 -3.02 -12.18 7.51
CA ALA A 102 -3.09 -10.88 8.19
C ALA A 102 -4.43 -10.16 8.05
N LEU A 103 -5.23 -10.45 7.01
CA LEU A 103 -6.47 -9.73 6.71
C LEU A 103 -7.77 -10.42 7.19
N HIS A 104 -7.68 -11.49 7.99
CA HIS A 104 -8.85 -12.39 8.21
C HIS A 104 -9.89 -11.89 9.21
N ASP A 105 -9.64 -10.77 9.88
CA ASP A 105 -10.47 -10.29 10.99
C ASP A 105 -11.94 -10.01 10.61
N ARG A 106 -12.18 -9.61 9.35
CA ARG A 106 -13.53 -9.28 8.85
C ARG A 106 -14.00 -10.13 7.68
N TYR A 107 -13.12 -10.65 6.83
CA TYR A 107 -13.50 -11.51 5.72
C TYR A 107 -12.42 -12.55 5.48
N ILE A 108 -12.85 -13.69 4.95
CA ILE A 108 -11.94 -14.78 4.61
C ILE A 108 -11.51 -14.61 3.16
N TYR A 109 -10.38 -13.93 2.99
CA TYR A 109 -9.86 -13.54 1.68
C TYR A 109 -9.10 -14.68 1.01
N PHE A 110 -9.47 -14.94 -0.24
CA PHE A 110 -8.80 -15.90 -1.14
C PHE A 110 -7.86 -15.20 -2.10
N ASN A 111 -8.19 -13.99 -2.53
CA ASN A 111 -7.26 -13.13 -3.24
C ASN A 111 -7.45 -11.67 -2.84
N VAL A 112 -6.35 -10.93 -2.88
CA VAL A 112 -6.33 -9.48 -2.75
C VAL A 112 -5.58 -8.90 -3.96
N GLU A 113 -6.19 -7.91 -4.61
CA GLU A 113 -5.68 -7.26 -5.81
C GLU A 113 -5.23 -5.85 -5.49
N TYR A 114 -3.92 -5.62 -5.57
CA TYR A 114 -3.27 -4.35 -5.33
C TYR A 114 -2.95 -3.66 -6.67
N PRO A 115 -3.02 -2.32 -6.78
CA PRO A 115 -2.28 -1.61 -7.81
C PRO A 115 -0.80 -2.04 -7.77
N VAL A 116 -0.20 -2.36 -8.92
CA VAL A 116 1.15 -2.98 -8.97
C VAL A 116 2.21 -2.09 -8.33
N ASP A 117 2.14 -0.81 -8.60
CA ASP A 117 2.96 0.24 -8.01
C ASP A 117 2.82 0.26 -6.47
N PHE A 118 1.59 0.19 -5.95
CA PHE A 118 1.34 0.16 -4.51
C PHE A 118 1.83 -1.15 -3.87
N TYR A 119 1.66 -2.27 -4.57
CA TYR A 119 2.24 -3.54 -4.15
C TYR A 119 3.77 -3.43 -4.00
N PHE A 120 4.47 -2.85 -4.99
CA PHE A 120 5.92 -2.63 -4.91
C PHE A 120 6.32 -1.70 -3.76
N PHE A 121 5.55 -0.64 -3.53
CA PHE A 121 5.74 0.22 -2.37
C PHE A 121 5.70 -0.59 -1.05
N LEU A 122 4.71 -1.47 -0.88
CA LEU A 122 4.57 -2.27 0.34
C LEU A 122 5.67 -3.31 0.52
N ILE A 123 6.12 -4.00 -0.55
CA ILE A 123 7.10 -5.08 -0.43
C ILE A 123 8.55 -4.61 -0.42
N SER A 124 8.81 -3.36 -0.83
CA SER A 124 10.17 -2.80 -0.88
C SER A 124 10.59 -2.15 0.45
N HIS A 125 9.66 -2.02 1.40
CA HIS A 125 9.88 -1.28 2.63
C HIS A 125 9.38 -2.04 3.84
N GLU A 126 10.13 -1.96 4.94
CA GLU A 126 9.64 -2.39 6.25
C GLU A 126 8.52 -1.46 6.73
N TRP A 127 7.62 -1.99 7.55
CA TRP A 127 6.49 -1.23 8.09
C TRP A 127 6.93 0.07 8.78
N VAL A 128 8.05 0.04 9.52
CA VAL A 128 8.58 1.21 10.24
C VAL A 128 8.92 2.36 9.28
N VAL A 129 9.36 2.07 8.05
CA VAL A 129 9.65 3.09 7.04
C VAL A 129 8.33 3.69 6.50
N ILE A 130 7.34 2.84 6.23
CA ILE A 130 6.01 3.26 5.78
C ILE A 130 5.32 4.14 6.84
N GLU A 131 5.43 3.77 8.12
CA GLU A 131 4.90 4.55 9.24
C GLU A 131 5.54 5.94 9.29
N LYS A 132 6.87 6.04 9.13
CA LYS A 132 7.56 7.33 9.03
C LYS A 132 7.15 8.14 7.81
N VAL A 133 6.82 7.52 6.67
CA VAL A 133 6.28 8.22 5.50
C VAL A 133 4.94 8.84 5.82
N ILE A 134 4.03 8.08 6.47
CA ILE A 134 2.73 8.58 6.94
C ILE A 134 2.94 9.77 7.90
N GLU A 135 3.82 9.62 8.89
CA GLU A 135 4.13 10.67 9.87
C GLU A 135 4.71 11.93 9.21
N SER A 136 5.64 11.77 8.25
CA SER A 136 6.26 12.90 7.52
C SER A 136 5.24 13.64 6.66
N TYR A 137 4.34 12.91 6.01
CA TYR A 137 3.24 13.49 5.24
C TYR A 137 2.28 14.28 6.14
N LEU A 138 1.85 13.70 7.27
CA LEU A 138 0.97 14.38 8.23
C LEU A 138 1.63 15.60 8.87
N ALA A 139 2.92 15.50 9.20
CA ALA A 139 3.72 16.61 9.71
C ALA A 139 3.75 17.78 8.71
N PHE A 140 4.06 17.49 7.45
CA PHE A 140 4.09 18.50 6.40
C PHE A 140 2.72 19.16 6.22
N LEU A 141 1.66 18.35 6.11
CA LEU A 141 0.30 18.86 6.00
C LEU A 141 -0.03 19.80 7.17
N PHE A 142 0.21 19.36 8.40
CA PHE A 142 -0.20 20.09 9.60
C PHE A 142 0.44 21.48 9.66
N TRP A 143 1.73 21.60 9.34
CA TRP A 143 2.41 22.89 9.46
C TRP A 143 2.18 23.86 8.32
N HIS A 144 1.83 23.35 7.16
CA HIS A 144 1.47 24.18 6.01
C HIS A 144 -0.05 24.42 5.90
N SER A 145 -0.83 23.97 6.88
CA SER A 145 -2.28 24.21 6.98
C SER A 145 -2.60 25.47 7.79
N ASP A 146 -3.80 26.03 7.59
CA ASP A 146 -4.33 27.11 8.41
C ASP A 146 -4.77 26.64 9.81
N ASP A 147 -5.13 27.56 10.71
CA ASP A 147 -5.49 27.24 12.10
C ASP A 147 -6.75 26.37 12.22
N ASN A 148 -7.72 26.54 11.32
CA ASN A 148 -8.94 25.74 11.30
C ASN A 148 -8.62 24.31 10.87
N GLU A 149 -7.82 24.15 9.82
CA GLU A 149 -7.36 22.86 9.32
C GLU A 149 -6.49 22.12 10.32
N LYS A 150 -5.58 22.82 11.01
CA LYS A 150 -4.83 22.26 12.14
C LYS A 150 -5.77 21.71 13.22
N SER A 151 -6.79 22.48 13.61
CA SER A 151 -7.78 22.01 14.60
C SER A 151 -8.59 20.80 14.11
N ILE A 152 -8.84 20.68 12.81
CA ILE A 152 -9.48 19.50 12.22
C ILE A 152 -8.54 18.30 12.32
N MET A 153 -7.28 18.45 11.91
CA MET A 153 -6.29 17.37 11.94
C MET A 153 -6.04 16.84 13.35
N GLU A 154 -5.88 17.73 14.33
CA GLU A 154 -5.68 17.34 15.74
C GLU A 154 -6.85 16.52 16.30
N ARG A 155 -8.08 16.77 15.82
CA ARG A 155 -9.28 16.05 16.24
C ARG A 155 -9.52 14.74 15.48
N GLN A 156 -9.06 14.65 14.24
CA GLN A 156 -9.43 13.55 13.34
C GLN A 156 -8.34 12.49 13.17
N VAL A 157 -7.07 12.84 13.22
CA VAL A 157 -5.98 11.88 13.02
C VAL A 157 -5.87 10.98 14.26
N GLU A 158 -5.58 9.70 14.06
CA GLU A 158 -5.30 8.76 15.14
C GLU A 158 -4.22 9.33 16.07
N ARG A 159 -4.51 9.36 17.37
CA ARG A 159 -3.78 10.20 18.33
C ARG A 159 -2.30 9.87 18.42
N THR A 160 -1.93 8.59 18.34
CA THR A 160 -0.54 8.14 18.42
C THR A 160 0.24 8.61 17.20
N THR A 161 -0.32 8.37 16.01
CA THR A 161 0.22 8.79 14.72
C THR A 161 0.39 10.30 14.66
N PHE A 162 -0.63 11.06 15.08
CA PHE A 162 -0.55 12.52 15.15
C PHE A 162 0.57 12.98 16.08
N THR A 163 0.66 12.41 17.28
CA THR A 163 1.70 12.76 18.26
C THR A 163 3.10 12.50 17.70
N ASN A 164 3.30 11.39 17.00
CA ASN A 164 4.58 11.08 16.36
C ASN A 164 4.91 12.03 15.21
N ALA A 165 3.93 12.37 14.37
CA ALA A 165 4.11 13.35 13.30
C ALA A 165 4.57 14.72 13.85
N ILE A 166 3.94 15.20 14.92
CA ILE A 166 4.35 16.46 15.59
C ILE A 166 5.77 16.36 16.15
N LYS A 167 6.11 15.25 16.82
CA LYS A 167 7.46 15.02 17.34
C LYS A 167 8.50 15.01 16.23
N LEU A 168 8.23 14.26 15.15
CA LEU A 168 9.10 14.12 14.00
C LEU A 168 9.40 15.48 13.37
N PHE A 169 8.39 16.33 13.23
CA PHE A 169 8.63 17.67 12.71
C PHE A 169 9.51 18.52 13.62
N ASN A 170 9.18 18.55 14.90
CA ASN A 170 9.91 19.38 15.86
C ASN A 170 11.38 18.96 15.96
N SER A 171 11.68 17.66 15.81
CA SER A 171 13.07 17.18 15.84
C SER A 171 13.81 17.30 14.51
N GLU A 172 13.13 17.09 13.36
CA GLU A 172 13.83 16.90 12.07
C GLU A 172 13.59 17.97 11.02
N PHE A 173 12.42 18.63 11.06
CA PHE A 173 11.97 19.50 9.97
C PHE A 173 11.80 20.97 10.37
N GLN A 174 11.82 21.29 11.67
CA GLN A 174 11.63 22.65 12.18
C GLN A 174 12.62 23.66 11.57
N GLU A 175 13.90 23.28 11.44
CA GLU A 175 14.94 24.16 10.87
C GLU A 175 14.69 24.47 9.40
N ILE A 176 14.16 23.50 8.65
CA ILE A 176 13.93 23.60 7.20
C ILE A 176 12.66 24.40 6.91
N ASN A 177 11.71 24.46 7.85
CA ASN A 177 10.49 25.25 7.72
C ASN A 177 10.75 26.74 7.52
N SER A 178 11.88 27.26 8.03
CA SER A 178 12.29 28.65 7.80
C SER A 178 12.50 28.96 6.30
N LEU A 179 13.02 28.00 5.53
CA LEU A 179 13.20 28.14 4.08
C LEU A 179 11.87 28.16 3.34
N TRP A 180 10.87 27.42 3.85
CA TRP A 180 9.51 27.45 3.30
C TRP A 180 8.87 28.83 3.49
N LEU A 181 8.98 29.41 4.69
CA LEU A 181 8.41 30.73 4.98
C LEU A 181 8.97 31.81 4.04
N VAL A 182 10.28 31.79 3.79
CA VAL A 182 10.93 32.71 2.86
C VAL A 182 10.38 32.56 1.43
N PHE A 183 10.15 31.33 0.97
CA PHE A 183 9.51 31.09 -0.32
C PHE A 183 8.04 31.57 -0.33
N ALA A 184 7.25 31.20 0.67
CA ALA A 184 5.83 31.54 0.73
C ALA A 184 5.58 33.07 0.74
N GLU A 185 6.45 33.83 1.40
CA GLU A 185 6.35 35.29 1.47
C GLU A 185 6.84 36.00 0.20
N ASN A 186 7.89 35.48 -0.46
CA ASN A 186 8.59 36.20 -1.53
C ASN A 186 8.47 35.55 -2.92
N ASN A 187 7.79 34.41 -3.01
CA ASN A 187 7.76 33.53 -4.19
C ASN A 187 9.17 33.26 -4.78
N ASP A 188 10.18 33.15 -3.90
CA ASP A 188 11.60 33.03 -4.28
C ASP A 188 11.93 31.61 -4.79
N PRO A 189 12.23 31.42 -6.10
CA PRO A 189 12.55 30.11 -6.65
C PRO A 189 13.80 29.46 -6.03
N ILE A 190 14.76 30.27 -5.56
CA ILE A 190 15.99 29.77 -4.94
C ILE A 190 15.67 29.19 -3.55
N ALA A 191 14.81 29.84 -2.78
CA ALA A 191 14.33 29.33 -1.50
C ALA A 191 13.53 28.03 -1.68
N LYS A 192 12.70 27.96 -2.72
CA LYS A 192 11.98 26.74 -3.11
C LYS A 192 12.93 25.57 -3.38
N GLU A 193 13.95 25.77 -4.23
CA GLU A 193 14.92 24.72 -4.54
C GLU A 193 15.71 24.27 -3.30
N LYS A 194 16.13 25.21 -2.45
CA LYS A 194 16.84 24.91 -1.20
C LYS A 194 15.99 24.09 -0.22
N PHE A 195 14.72 24.46 -0.05
CA PHE A 195 13.78 23.70 0.76
C PHE A 195 13.61 22.27 0.22
N SER A 196 13.34 22.12 -1.09
CA SER A 196 13.15 20.79 -1.69
C SER A 196 14.36 19.90 -1.47
N LYS A 197 15.58 20.41 -1.67
CA LYS A 197 16.82 19.65 -1.42
C LYS A 197 16.99 19.29 0.05
N ALA A 198 16.75 20.24 0.97
CA ALA A 198 16.87 20.00 2.39
C ALA A 198 15.84 19.00 2.90
N PHE A 199 14.58 19.12 2.47
CA PHE A 199 13.49 18.22 2.80
C PHE A 199 13.77 16.80 2.28
N PHE A 200 14.16 16.68 1.01
CA PHE A 200 14.54 15.41 0.40
C PHE A 200 15.71 14.75 1.13
N LYS A 201 16.75 15.52 1.46
CA LYS A 201 17.88 15.02 2.25
C LYS A 201 17.43 14.50 3.61
N LYS A 202 16.54 15.21 4.31
CA LYS A 202 16.02 14.76 5.60
C LYS A 202 15.20 13.49 5.50
N LEU A 203 14.39 13.34 4.45
CA LEU A 203 13.69 12.08 4.20
C LEU A 203 14.68 10.92 4.06
N ILE A 204 15.76 11.09 3.28
CA ILE A 204 16.82 10.08 3.15
C ILE A 204 17.49 9.78 4.49
N ASP A 205 17.85 10.81 5.26
CA ASP A 205 18.46 10.65 6.59
C ASP A 205 17.53 9.85 7.54
N LEU A 206 16.22 9.90 7.33
CA LEU A 206 15.21 9.14 8.08
C LEU A 206 14.99 7.71 7.57
N GLY A 207 15.66 7.32 6.48
CA GLY A 207 15.52 6.04 5.79
C GLY A 207 14.38 6.02 4.76
N ILE A 208 13.82 7.18 4.41
CA ILE A 208 12.81 7.34 3.37
C ILE A 208 13.55 7.85 2.13
N ASP A 209 13.97 6.97 1.23
CA ASP A 209 14.60 7.39 -0.03
C ASP A 209 13.52 7.59 -1.11
N PRO A 210 13.12 8.83 -1.46
CA PRO A 210 12.01 9.03 -2.40
C PRO A 210 12.29 8.43 -3.79
N ILE A 211 13.55 8.20 -4.17
CA ILE A 211 13.90 7.64 -5.49
C ILE A 211 13.39 6.20 -5.66
N ILE A 212 13.28 5.45 -4.56
CA ILE A 212 12.81 4.06 -4.59
C ILE A 212 11.29 3.93 -4.46
N PHE A 213 10.57 5.04 -4.24
CA PHE A 213 9.11 5.04 -4.23
C PHE A 213 8.63 5.16 -5.68
N PRO A 214 7.90 4.16 -6.21
CA PRO A 214 7.32 4.30 -7.56
C PRO A 214 6.37 5.51 -7.56
N TYR A 215 6.13 6.18 -8.70
CA TYR A 215 5.12 7.28 -8.75
C TYR A 215 3.70 6.70 -8.69
N VAL A 216 3.37 6.12 -7.54
CA VAL A 216 2.18 5.31 -7.25
C VAL A 216 0.97 6.18 -6.97
N SER A 217 1.22 7.37 -6.44
CA SER A 217 0.18 8.13 -5.76
C SER A 217 0.59 9.58 -5.52
N GLU A 218 -0.38 10.36 -5.06
CA GLU A 218 -0.14 11.71 -4.55
C GLU A 218 0.90 11.72 -3.40
N ILE A 219 1.08 10.64 -2.65
CA ILE A 219 2.17 10.56 -1.65
C ILE A 219 3.54 10.52 -2.29
N THR A 220 3.70 9.76 -3.37
CA THR A 220 4.99 9.72 -4.08
C THR A 220 5.24 11.05 -4.79
N HIS A 221 4.19 11.66 -5.35
CA HIS A 221 4.26 13.02 -5.84
C HIS A 221 4.65 14.00 -4.73
N PHE A 222 4.15 13.82 -3.50
CA PHE A 222 4.54 14.63 -2.34
C PHE A 222 6.00 14.44 -1.97
N LEU A 223 6.50 13.20 -1.92
CA LEU A 223 7.91 12.91 -1.60
C LEU A 223 8.88 13.52 -2.63
N HIS A 224 8.48 13.63 -3.91
CA HIS A 224 9.28 14.25 -4.97
C HIS A 224 9.04 15.76 -5.13
N HIS A 225 7.82 16.23 -4.86
CA HIS A 225 7.34 17.58 -5.14
C HIS A 225 6.47 18.10 -3.99
N PRO A 226 7.03 18.28 -2.78
CA PRO A 226 6.25 18.67 -1.59
C PRO A 226 5.49 19.99 -1.80
N PHE A 227 6.05 20.91 -2.60
CA PHE A 227 5.40 22.19 -2.94
C PHE A 227 4.14 22.08 -3.78
N SER A 228 3.98 21.02 -4.59
CA SER A 228 2.78 20.86 -5.42
C SER A 228 1.52 20.64 -4.61
N PHE A 229 1.65 20.32 -3.33
CA PHE A 229 0.51 20.12 -2.45
C PHE A 229 0.00 21.45 -1.90
N VAL A 230 0.86 22.42 -1.60
CA VAL A 230 0.50 23.66 -0.88
C VAL A 230 -0.62 24.48 -1.55
N ASP A 231 -0.76 24.44 -2.87
CA ASP A 231 -1.74 25.25 -3.62
C ASP A 231 -3.15 24.62 -3.77
N HIS A 232 -3.35 23.36 -3.34
CA HIS A 232 -4.58 22.60 -3.63
C HIS A 232 -5.22 21.88 -2.44
N ILE A 233 -4.78 22.14 -1.21
CA ILE A 233 -5.14 21.26 -0.08
C ILE A 233 -6.49 21.62 0.55
N SER A 234 -7.61 21.14 0.00
CA SER A 234 -8.85 21.05 0.78
C SER A 234 -8.79 19.82 1.72
N PRO A 235 -9.09 19.91 3.03
CA PRO A 235 -9.12 18.77 3.94
C PRO A 235 -10.01 17.61 3.48
N LYS A 236 -11.05 17.90 2.70
CA LYS A 236 -11.96 16.89 2.15
C LYS A 236 -11.36 16.08 1.00
N SER A 237 -10.23 16.50 0.43
CA SER A 237 -9.47 15.75 -0.58
C SER A 237 -8.18 15.12 -0.02
N ARG A 238 -7.95 15.17 1.31
CA ARG A 238 -6.69 14.73 1.97
C ARG A 238 -6.65 13.26 2.40
N GLN A 239 -7.74 12.50 2.26
CA GLN A 239 -7.75 11.07 2.54
C GLN A 239 -7.14 10.33 1.34
N PHE A 240 -5.81 10.23 1.35
CA PHE A 240 -5.11 9.43 0.36
C PHE A 240 -5.33 7.97 0.65
N GLU A 241 -6.31 7.44 -0.06
CA GLU A 241 -6.85 6.12 0.04
C GLU A 241 -6.44 5.32 -1.19
N VAL A 242 -5.63 4.27 -0.98
CA VAL A 242 -5.35 3.29 -2.03
C VAL A 242 -6.33 2.15 -1.85
N ALA A 243 -7.33 2.10 -2.71
CA ALA A 243 -8.34 1.06 -2.68
C ALA A 243 -7.80 -0.26 -3.23
N VAL A 244 -8.15 -1.35 -2.55
CA VAL A 244 -7.69 -2.70 -2.87
C VAL A 244 -8.93 -3.56 -3.10
N LYS A 245 -8.94 -4.32 -4.21
CA LYS A 245 -10.04 -5.23 -4.54
C LYS A 245 -9.79 -6.58 -3.88
N SER A 246 -10.87 -7.30 -3.58
CA SER A 246 -10.73 -8.57 -2.86
C SER A 246 -11.77 -9.60 -3.28
N ALA A 247 -11.36 -10.87 -3.26
CA ALA A 247 -12.20 -12.03 -3.50
C ALA A 247 -12.29 -12.87 -2.21
N TYR A 248 -13.50 -13.21 -1.78
CA TYR A 248 -13.74 -13.85 -0.48
C TYR A 248 -14.97 -14.77 -0.45
N LEU A 249 -15.09 -15.53 0.65
CA LEU A 249 -16.29 -16.29 1.00
C LEU A 249 -16.87 -15.72 2.31
N ARG A 250 -17.93 -14.93 2.20
CA ARG A 250 -18.77 -14.50 3.35
C ARG A 250 -20.05 -13.84 2.86
N ASP A 251 -21.19 -14.19 3.45
CA ASP A 251 -22.43 -13.43 3.32
C ASP A 251 -22.49 -12.33 4.39
N VAL A 252 -22.84 -11.10 4.00
CA VAL A 252 -23.10 -10.00 4.94
C VAL A 252 -24.52 -10.13 5.54
N TYR A 253 -25.39 -10.94 4.92
CA TYR A 253 -26.84 -10.85 5.13
C TYR A 253 -27.56 -12.16 5.50
N ASP A 254 -26.89 -13.30 5.72
CA ASP A 254 -27.62 -14.54 6.01
C ASP A 254 -26.91 -15.49 6.99
N GLU A 255 -27.70 -16.28 7.74
CA GLU A 255 -27.26 -17.22 8.79
C GLU A 255 -26.40 -18.40 8.28
N LYS A 256 -26.19 -18.48 6.96
CA LYS A 256 -25.41 -19.53 6.29
C LYS A 256 -24.17 -18.94 5.64
N ASP A 257 -23.12 -18.79 6.44
CA ASP A 257 -21.80 -18.41 5.95
C ASP A 257 -21.27 -19.46 4.94
N ASP A 258 -21.01 -19.04 3.70
CA ASP A 258 -20.40 -19.86 2.63
C ASP A 258 -19.13 -20.54 3.12
N TRP A 259 -18.29 -19.82 3.90
CA TRP A 259 -17.08 -20.38 4.49
C TRP A 259 -17.40 -21.55 5.42
N GLN A 260 -18.40 -21.41 6.30
CA GLN A 260 -18.81 -22.47 7.21
C GLN A 260 -19.35 -23.68 6.45
N THR A 261 -20.14 -23.46 5.41
CA THR A 261 -20.84 -24.55 4.70
C THR A 261 -19.91 -25.30 3.75
N ILE A 262 -19.06 -24.58 3.03
CA ILE A 262 -18.14 -25.15 2.04
C ILE A 262 -16.88 -25.63 2.75
N VAL A 263 -16.16 -24.73 3.41
CA VAL A 263 -14.81 -25.02 3.91
C VAL A 263 -14.85 -25.74 5.25
N MET A 264 -15.67 -25.31 6.21
CA MET A 264 -15.67 -25.94 7.54
C MET A 264 -16.45 -27.27 7.58
N LYS A 265 -17.62 -27.33 6.93
CA LYS A 265 -18.51 -28.51 6.93
C LYS A 265 -18.32 -29.45 5.73
N GLY A 266 -17.75 -28.98 4.61
CA GLY A 266 -17.59 -29.79 3.40
C GLY A 266 -18.90 -30.29 2.80
N SER A 267 -20.03 -29.63 3.11
CA SER A 267 -21.37 -30.12 2.79
C SER A 267 -22.01 -29.48 1.56
N SER A 268 -21.38 -28.45 0.99
CA SER A 268 -21.93 -27.71 -0.14
C SER A 268 -21.61 -28.36 -1.50
N LYS A 269 -22.57 -28.27 -2.43
CA LYS A 269 -22.38 -28.55 -3.87
C LYS A 269 -22.57 -27.29 -4.73
N ASP A 270 -22.66 -26.14 -4.09
CA ASP A 270 -22.87 -24.84 -4.74
C ASP A 270 -21.58 -24.38 -5.43
N ASP A 271 -21.70 -23.85 -6.65
CA ASP A 271 -20.58 -23.29 -7.39
C ASP A 271 -20.35 -21.79 -7.13
N LEU A 272 -21.26 -21.19 -6.35
CA LEU A 272 -21.28 -19.79 -5.94
C LEU A 272 -21.50 -18.80 -7.08
N GLN A 273 -22.18 -19.20 -8.15
CA GLN A 273 -22.57 -18.24 -9.18
C GLN A 273 -23.59 -17.24 -8.60
N ARG A 274 -23.16 -15.98 -8.42
CA ARG A 274 -23.94 -14.82 -7.94
C ARG A 274 -23.64 -13.60 -8.82
N SER A 275 -24.47 -12.56 -8.72
CA SER A 275 -24.32 -11.31 -9.49
C SER A 275 -22.96 -10.63 -9.33
N GLU A 276 -22.41 -10.68 -8.11
CA GLU A 276 -21.17 -10.03 -7.69
C GLU A 276 -19.95 -10.96 -7.78
N SER A 277 -20.13 -12.19 -8.23
CA SER A 277 -19.06 -13.20 -8.22
C SER A 277 -18.40 -13.34 -9.58
N LEU A 278 -17.08 -13.49 -9.58
CA LEU A 278 -16.26 -13.67 -10.77
C LEU A 278 -15.52 -15.01 -10.71
N GLU A 279 -15.37 -15.64 -11.87
CA GLU A 279 -14.68 -16.92 -12.02
C GLU A 279 -13.15 -16.77 -12.00
N GLU A 280 -12.63 -15.72 -12.60
CA GLU A 280 -11.20 -15.49 -12.76
C GLU A 280 -10.42 -15.51 -11.43
N PRO A 281 -10.87 -14.83 -10.35
CA PRO A 281 -10.17 -14.90 -9.06
C PRO A 281 -10.12 -16.32 -8.48
N PHE A 282 -11.17 -17.13 -8.66
CA PHE A 282 -11.18 -18.53 -8.20
C PHE A 282 -10.17 -19.36 -8.97
N ARG A 283 -10.21 -19.31 -10.30
CA ARG A 283 -9.25 -20.05 -11.16
C ARG A 283 -7.80 -19.65 -10.88
N ASN A 284 -7.54 -18.35 -10.71
CA ASN A 284 -6.22 -17.82 -10.40
C ASN A 284 -5.72 -18.32 -9.03
N TRP A 285 -6.56 -18.28 -8.01
CA TRP A 285 -6.23 -18.80 -6.69
C TRP A 285 -5.99 -20.31 -6.75
N GLU A 286 -6.93 -21.09 -7.29
CA GLU A 286 -6.86 -22.54 -7.29
C GLU A 286 -5.60 -23.05 -7.99
N SER A 287 -5.28 -22.48 -9.17
CA SER A 287 -4.08 -22.82 -9.94
C SER A 287 -2.80 -22.55 -9.14
N LYS A 288 -2.66 -21.36 -8.55
CA LYS A 288 -1.50 -20.99 -7.72
C LYS A 288 -1.43 -21.84 -6.45
N TYR A 289 -2.58 -22.09 -5.80
CA TYR A 289 -2.70 -22.90 -4.59
C TYR A 289 -2.23 -24.33 -4.81
N ARG A 290 -2.71 -24.99 -5.87
CA ARG A 290 -2.27 -26.33 -6.26
C ARG A 290 -0.78 -26.35 -6.55
N TYR A 291 -0.25 -25.36 -7.28
CA TYR A 291 1.18 -25.29 -7.58
C TYR A 291 2.05 -25.18 -6.32
N TYR A 292 1.68 -24.30 -5.40
CA TYR A 292 2.45 -24.07 -4.17
C TYR A 292 2.45 -25.29 -3.24
N HIS A 293 1.29 -25.94 -3.08
CA HIS A 293 1.11 -27.07 -2.16
C HIS A 293 1.38 -28.45 -2.76
N SER A 294 1.70 -28.53 -4.07
CA SER A 294 2.09 -29.79 -4.74
C SER A 294 3.60 -29.99 -4.83
N ARG A 295 4.41 -28.98 -4.49
CA ARG A 295 5.87 -29.12 -4.49
C ARG A 295 6.32 -29.94 -3.28
N PRO A 296 7.10 -31.02 -3.47
CA PRO A 296 7.76 -31.67 -2.35
C PRO A 296 8.69 -30.63 -1.71
N THR A 297 8.53 -30.42 -0.40
CA THR A 297 9.45 -29.61 0.39
C THR A 297 10.82 -30.28 0.32
N THR A 298 11.72 -29.75 -0.50
CA THR A 298 13.13 -30.12 -0.45
C THR A 298 13.63 -29.70 0.92
N SER A 299 13.80 -30.72 1.78
CA SER A 299 14.38 -30.64 3.13
C SER A 299 15.88 -30.45 3.04
#